data_AF-A0A2V1N150-F1
#
_entry.id   AF-A0A2V1N150-F1
#
_cell.length_a   1.000
_cell.length_b   1.000
_cell.length_c   1.000
_cell.angle_alpha   90.00
_cell.angle_beta   90.00
_cell.angle_gamma   90.00
#
_symmetry.space_group_name_H-M   'P 1'
#
loop_
_entity.id
_entity.type
_entity.pdbx_description
1 polymer ?
#
loop_
_entity_poly.entity_id
_entity_poly.type
_entity_poly.pdbx_seq_one_letter_code
_entity_poly.pdbx_strand_id
1 'polypeptide(L)'
;MKMGLKVDASLIEDIDNPPYELLNYALNELDRKREKYDKLYSYYCGKQGILSRMLGTPYSQDKDSHVVVNHAKYFTDMITGMMTGNPITYVPQEGNSIEAITEAFNHMNVMAHDMIRI
;
A
#
# COMPACT_ATOMS: atom_id res chain seq x y z
N MET A 1 -2.16 3.67 -1.36
CA MET A 1 -2.26 2.21 -1.08
C MET A 1 -3.72 1.86 -0.80
N LYS A 2 -4.42 1.19 -1.72
CA LYS A 2 -5.81 0.72 -1.48
C LYS A 2 -5.75 -0.66 -0.83
N MET A 3 -6.44 -0.82 0.30
CA MET A 3 -6.48 -2.05 1.07
C MET A 3 -7.87 -2.68 0.92
N GLY A 4 -7.91 -3.92 0.44
CA GLY A 4 -9.13 -4.74 0.45
C GLY A 4 -9.14 -5.60 1.72
N LEU A 5 -10.20 -5.52 2.50
CA LEU A 5 -10.48 -6.49 3.54
C LEU A 5 -11.09 -7.73 2.86
N LYS A 6 -10.52 -8.92 3.09
CA LYS A 6 -11.14 -10.17 2.63
C LYS A 6 -12.29 -10.48 3.56
N VAL A 7 -13.50 -10.28 3.08
CA VAL A 7 -14.75 -10.63 3.78
C VAL A 7 -15.35 -11.83 3.06
N ASP A 8 -15.90 -12.76 3.83
CA ASP A 8 -16.68 -13.85 3.26
C ASP A 8 -17.93 -13.27 2.59
N ALA A 9 -18.11 -13.54 1.30
CA ALA A 9 -19.23 -13.02 0.52
C ALA A 9 -20.59 -13.50 1.06
N SER A 10 -20.62 -14.63 1.77
CA SER A 10 -21.85 -15.14 2.41
C SER A 10 -22.34 -14.30 3.60
N LEU A 11 -21.50 -13.41 4.13
CA LEU A 11 -21.83 -12.52 5.26
C LEU A 11 -22.40 -11.17 4.80
N ILE A 12 -22.54 -10.95 3.50
CA ILE A 12 -23.00 -9.68 2.90
C ILE A 12 -24.27 -9.98 2.12
N GLU A 13 -25.43 -9.61 2.68
CA GLU A 13 -26.73 -9.74 1.99
C GLU A 13 -26.92 -8.67 0.92
N ASP A 14 -26.42 -7.46 1.17
CA ASP A 14 -26.45 -6.33 0.25
C ASP A 14 -25.07 -5.65 0.22
N ILE A 15 -24.43 -5.63 -0.95
CA ILE A 15 -23.11 -5.02 -1.16
C ILE A 15 -23.19 -3.49 -1.10
N ASP A 16 -24.30 -2.92 -1.56
CA ASP A 16 -24.49 -1.46 -1.59
C ASP A 16 -24.90 -0.91 -0.21
N ASN A 17 -25.32 -1.79 0.70
CA ASN A 17 -25.64 -1.46 2.08
C ASN A 17 -25.04 -2.48 3.08
N PRO A 18 -23.71 -2.46 3.28
CA PRO A 18 -23.05 -3.41 4.15
C PRO A 18 -23.46 -3.21 5.62
N PRO A 19 -23.56 -4.28 6.42
CA PRO A 19 -23.95 -4.20 7.81
C PRO A 19 -22.95 -3.36 8.64
N TYR A 20 -23.48 -2.58 9.58
CA TYR A 20 -22.68 -1.66 10.42
C TYR A 20 -21.54 -2.37 11.17
N GLU A 21 -21.78 -3.60 11.63
CA GLU A 21 -20.78 -4.42 12.32
C GLU A 21 -19.57 -4.74 11.43
N LEU A 22 -19.82 -5.01 10.14
CA LEU A 22 -18.77 -5.29 9.16
C LEU A 22 -17.93 -4.05 8.88
N LEU A 23 -18.57 -2.88 8.77
CA LEU A 23 -17.88 -1.60 8.59
C LEU A 23 -16.97 -1.30 9.78
N ASN A 24 -17.48 -1.45 11.01
CA ASN A 24 -16.69 -1.26 12.22
C ASN A 24 -15.51 -2.24 12.31
N TYR A 25 -15.74 -3.51 11.98
CA TYR A 25 -14.67 -4.50 11.91
C TYR A 25 -13.58 -4.10 10.90
N ALA A 26 -13.97 -3.66 9.70
CA ALA A 26 -13.06 -3.22 8.66
C ALA A 26 -12.23 -1.99 9.08
N LEU A 27 -12.88 -1.01 9.71
CA LEU A 27 -12.22 0.18 10.25
C LEU A 27 -11.19 -0.18 11.32
N ASN A 28 -11.57 -1.05 12.27
CA ASN A 28 -10.65 -1.50 13.31
C ASN A 28 -9.44 -2.24 12.73
N GLU A 29 -9.64 -3.11 11.74
CA GLU A 29 -8.54 -3.82 11.07
C GLU A 29 -7.63 -2.89 10.26
N LEU A 30 -8.18 -1.82 9.67
CA LEU A 30 -7.41 -0.78 9.00
C LEU A 30 -6.55 0.00 10.00
N ASP A 31 -7.15 0.42 11.12
CA ASP A 31 -6.45 1.19 12.15
C ASP A 31 -5.30 0.39 12.78
N ARG A 32 -5.48 -0.92 13.01
CA ARG A 32 -4.41 -1.81 13.49
C ARG A 32 -3.18 -1.85 12.58
N LYS A 33 -3.35 -1.61 11.28
CA LYS A 33 -2.25 -1.65 10.29
C LYS A 33 -1.71 -0.27 9.96
N ARG A 34 -2.39 0.80 10.38
CA ARG A 34 -2.05 2.19 10.08
C ARG A 34 -0.61 2.53 10.45
N GLU A 35 -0.17 2.19 11.66
CA GLU A 35 1.20 2.46 12.13
C GLU A 35 2.25 1.82 11.20
N LYS A 36 2.03 0.58 10.78
CA LYS A 36 2.92 -0.12 9.86
C LYS A 36 2.98 0.61 8.50
N TYR A 37 1.85 1.05 7.97
CA TYR A 37 1.81 1.76 6.69
C TYR A 37 2.46 3.14 6.76
N ASP A 38 2.21 3.89 7.83
CA ASP A 38 2.84 5.18 8.07
C ASP A 38 4.37 5.03 8.16
N LYS A 39 4.85 3.96 8.80
CA LYS A 39 6.28 3.61 8.82
C LYS A 39 6.81 3.30 7.42
N LEU A 40 6.15 2.45 6.65
CA LEU A 40 6.60 2.08 5.29
C LEU A 40 6.64 3.30 4.36
N TYR A 41 5.60 4.14 4.41
CA TYR A 41 5.55 5.39 3.66
C TYR A 41 6.67 6.35 4.08
N SER A 42 6.90 6.50 5.39
CA SER A 42 7.99 7.33 5.92
C SER A 42 9.35 6.85 5.41
N TYR A 43 9.59 5.53 5.38
CA TYR A 43 10.82 4.95 4.84
C TYR A 43 10.97 5.21 3.34
N TYR A 44 9.90 5.07 2.55
CA TYR A 44 9.91 5.44 1.12
C TYR A 44 10.25 6.93 0.93
N CYS A 45 9.72 7.82 1.77
CA CYS A 45 10.05 9.24 1.77
C CYS A 45 11.43 9.58 2.37
N GLY A 46 12.22 8.60 2.81
CA GLY A 46 13.53 8.83 3.44
C GLY A 46 13.48 9.28 4.90
N LYS A 47 12.30 9.33 5.51
CA LYS A 47 12.08 9.63 6.94
C LYS A 47 12.25 8.35 7.76
N GLN A 48 13.50 7.90 7.89
CA GLN A 48 13.83 6.64 8.56
C GLN A 48 14.12 6.85 10.05
N GLY A 49 13.98 5.79 10.86
CA GLY A 49 14.19 5.85 12.31
C GLY A 49 15.62 6.23 12.74
N ILE A 50 16.60 6.15 11.84
CA ILE A 50 17.97 6.63 12.12
C ILE A 50 17.98 8.14 12.41
N LEU A 51 17.06 8.92 11.82
CA LEU A 51 16.97 10.37 12.01
C LEU A 51 16.52 10.76 13.42
N SER A 52 15.86 9.85 14.15
CA SER A 52 15.42 10.06 15.53
C SER A 52 16.28 9.32 16.56
N ARG A 53 17.39 8.69 16.12
CA ARG A 53 18.34 8.04 17.02
C ARG A 53 19.01 9.12 17.88
N MET A 54 19.20 8.86 19.17
CA MET A 54 20.09 9.64 20.02
C MET A 54 21.12 8.71 20.64
N LEU A 55 22.41 9.07 20.59
CA LEU A 55 23.45 8.36 21.33
C LEU A 55 23.27 8.59 22.84
N GLY A 56 23.21 7.51 23.62
CA GLY A 56 22.77 7.52 25.02
C GLY A 56 23.72 8.13 26.05
N THR A 57 24.75 8.87 25.64
CA THR A 57 25.75 9.44 26.55
C THR A 57 25.86 10.95 26.37
N PRO A 58 25.36 11.76 27.33
CA PRO A 58 25.50 13.23 27.27
C PRO A 58 26.95 13.73 27.39
N TYR A 59 27.91 12.82 27.64
CA TYR A 59 29.31 13.13 27.93
C TYR A 59 30.30 12.77 26.82
N SER A 60 29.87 12.06 25.76
CA SER A 60 30.78 11.77 24.65
C SER A 60 30.71 12.91 23.64
N GLN A 61 31.87 13.47 23.29
CA GLN A 61 32.03 14.41 22.17
C GLN A 61 31.80 13.74 20.79
N ASP A 62 31.11 12.61 20.76
CA ASP A 62 30.87 11.84 19.56
C ASP A 62 29.81 12.56 18.74
N LYS A 63 30.18 12.91 17.50
CA LYS A 63 29.24 13.52 16.56
C LYS A 63 28.17 12.48 16.19
N ASP A 64 26.93 12.75 16.56
CA ASP A 64 25.78 11.94 16.15
C ASP A 64 25.48 12.22 14.67
N SER A 65 26.12 11.46 13.79
CA SER A 65 25.88 11.54 12.35
C SER A 65 24.77 10.59 11.94
N HIS A 66 23.71 11.13 11.34
CA HIS A 66 22.61 10.36 10.76
C HIS A 66 22.78 10.27 9.25
N VAL A 67 23.24 9.12 8.77
CA VAL A 67 23.33 8.85 7.34
C VAL A 67 22.09 8.07 6.90
N VAL A 68 21.36 8.61 5.92
CA VAL A 68 20.20 7.95 5.32
C VAL A 68 20.56 7.48 3.91
N VAL A 69 20.38 6.18 3.66
CA VAL A 69 20.39 5.62 2.31
C VAL A 69 18.98 5.12 2.00
N ASN A 70 18.32 5.73 1.02
CA ASN A 70 16.91 5.45 0.73
C ASN A 70 16.74 4.24 -0.21
N HIS A 71 17.09 3.06 0.30
CA HIS A 71 16.87 1.80 -0.41
C HIS A 71 15.39 1.54 -0.68
N ALA A 72 14.50 1.94 0.24
CA ALA A 72 13.07 1.71 0.11
C ALA A 72 12.50 2.35 -1.16
N LYS A 73 12.85 3.61 -1.43
CA LYS A 73 12.46 4.29 -2.67
C LYS A 73 13.04 3.61 -3.90
N TYR A 74 14.35 3.37 -3.91
CA TYR A 74 15.04 2.79 -5.06
C TYR A 74 14.44 1.45 -5.49
N PHE A 75 14.27 0.51 -4.55
CA PHE A 75 13.70 -0.80 -4.87
C PHE A 75 12.24 -0.72 -5.30
N THR A 76 11.44 0.10 -4.60
CA THR A 76 10.02 0.25 -4.92
C THR A 76 9.85 0.80 -6.34
N ASP A 77 10.53 1.90 -6.67
CA ASP A 77 10.44 2.53 -7.99
C ASP A 77 10.91 1.60 -9.11
N MET A 78 11.99 0.84 -8.88
CA MET A 78 12.51 -0.12 -9.85
C MET A 78 11.50 -1.24 -10.10
N ILE A 79 10.95 -1.85 -9.04
CA ILE A 79 10.00 -2.96 -9.17
C ILE A 79 8.69 -2.47 -9.81
N THR A 80 8.15 -1.33 -9.39
CA THR A 80 6.94 -0.75 -10.00
C THR A 80 7.18 -0.38 -11.47
N GLY A 81 8.36 0.16 -11.79
CA GLY A 81 8.73 0.47 -13.17
C GLY A 81 8.86 -0.78 -14.05
N MET A 82 9.44 -1.86 -13.53
CA MET A 82 9.52 -3.14 -14.25
C MET A 82 8.15 -3.77 -14.45
N MET A 83 7.28 -3.73 -13.44
CA MET A 83 5.96 -4.37 -13.48
C MET A 83 4.98 -3.62 -14.39
N THR A 84 5.06 -2.29 -14.45
CA THR A 84 4.24 -1.47 -15.35
C THR A 84 4.83 -1.37 -16.77
N GLY A 85 6.14 -1.58 -16.91
CA GLY A 85 6.84 -1.54 -18.20
C GLY A 85 6.48 -2.67 -19.17
N ASN A 86 6.01 -3.81 -18.66
CA ASN A 86 5.41 -4.89 -19.46
C ASN A 86 4.01 -5.21 -18.92
N PRO A 87 2.94 -4.69 -19.55
CA PRO A 87 1.59 -4.91 -19.07
C PRO A 87 1.26 -6.42 -19.05
N ILE A 88 0.65 -6.88 -17.95
CA ILE A 88 0.15 -8.24 -17.84
C ILE A 88 -1.06 -8.36 -18.77
N THR A 89 -0.92 -9.11 -19.86
CA THR A 89 -2.04 -9.42 -20.75
C THR A 89 -2.89 -10.51 -20.12
N TYR A 90 -4.13 -10.18 -19.77
CA TYR A 90 -5.11 -11.18 -19.40
C TYR A 90 -5.79 -11.73 -20.65
N VAL A 91 -5.65 -13.03 -20.90
CA VAL A 91 -6.29 -13.70 -22.04
C VAL A 91 -7.41 -14.60 -21.49
N PRO A 92 -8.66 -14.45 -21.95
CA PRO A 92 -9.73 -15.36 -21.55
C PRO A 92 -9.50 -16.76 -22.12
N GLN A 93 -9.92 -17.78 -21.38
CA GLN A 93 -10.08 -19.13 -21.93
C GLN A 93 -11.21 -19.11 -22.98
N GLU A 94 -11.08 -19.90 -24.07
CA GLU A 94 -12.07 -19.93 -25.15
C GLU A 94 -13.51 -20.08 -24.62
N GLY A 95 -14.39 -19.17 -25.03
CA GLY A 95 -15.81 -19.15 -24.64
C GLY A 95 -16.14 -18.36 -23.36
N ASN A 96 -15.14 -17.86 -22.62
CA ASN A 96 -15.36 -17.04 -21.43
C ASN A 96 -15.03 -15.57 -21.66
N SER A 97 -15.80 -14.67 -21.05
CA SER A 97 -15.53 -13.23 -21.08
C SER A 97 -14.70 -12.82 -19.85
N ILE A 98 -13.74 -11.91 -20.07
CA ILE A 98 -13.00 -11.23 -18.99
C ILE A 98 -13.55 -9.82 -18.68
N GLU A 99 -14.65 -9.44 -19.31
CA GLU A 99 -15.23 -8.10 -19.21
C GLU A 99 -15.57 -7.75 -17.76
N ALA A 100 -16.20 -8.67 -17.00
CA ALA A 100 -16.52 -8.44 -15.59
C ALA A 100 -15.28 -8.15 -14.71
N ILE A 101 -14.16 -8.83 -14.99
CA ILE A 101 -12.90 -8.61 -14.25
C ILE A 101 -12.28 -7.27 -14.67
N THR A 102 -12.32 -6.96 -15.96
CA THR A 102 -11.76 -5.71 -16.51
C THR A 102 -12.57 -4.50 -16.05
N GLU A 103 -13.89 -4.63 -15.96
CA GLU A 103 -14.82 -3.62 -15.47
C GLU A 103 -14.66 -3.39 -13.97
N ALA A 104 -14.58 -4.47 -13.17
CA ALA A 104 -14.26 -4.34 -11.75
C ALA A 104 -12.89 -3.68 -11.53
N PHE A 105 -11.88 -4.01 -12.35
CA PHE A 105 -10.56 -3.40 -12.30
C PHE A 105 -10.59 -1.90 -12.62
N ASN A 106 -11.36 -1.51 -13.63
CA ASN A 106 -11.61 -0.11 -13.99
C ASN A 106 -12.37 0.64 -12.89
N HIS A 107 -13.40 0.02 -12.30
CA HIS A 107 -14.18 0.60 -11.21
C HIS A 107 -13.34 0.80 -9.94
N MET A 108 -12.43 -0.14 -9.65
CA MET A 108 -11.45 -0.01 -8.57
C MET A 108 -10.45 1.12 -8.82
N ASN A 109 -10.37 1.67 -10.04
CA ASN A 109 -9.56 2.81 -10.42
C ASN A 109 -8.13 2.74 -9.87
N VAL A 110 -7.48 1.59 -10.10
CA VAL A 110 -6.12 1.31 -9.61
C VAL A 110 -5.11 2.20 -10.34
N MET A 111 -5.32 2.43 -11.63
CA MET A 111 -4.42 3.20 -12.51
C MET A 111 -4.39 4.70 -12.23
N ALA A 112 -5.48 5.33 -11.78
CA ALA A 112 -5.45 6.77 -11.44
C ALA A 112 -4.65 7.06 -10.17
N HIS A 113 -4.38 6.05 -9.34
CA HIS A 113 -3.60 6.22 -8.10
C HIS A 113 -2.09 6.29 -8.36
N ASP A 114 -1.62 5.83 -9.53
CA ASP A 114 -0.21 5.89 -9.95
C ASP A 114 0.17 7.22 -10.62
N MET A 115 -0.81 8.05 -11.01
CA MET A 115 -0.56 9.45 -11.33
C MET A 115 -0.47 10.28 -10.05
N ILE A 116 0.58 10.04 -9.27
CA ILE A 116 1.05 11.05 -8.32
C ILE A 116 1.44 12.26 -9.16
N ARG A 117 0.53 13.24 -9.22
CA ARG A 117 0.83 14.62 -9.62
C ARG A 117 2.03 15.07 -8.80
N ILE A 118 3.14 15.27 -9.50
CA ILE A 118 4.23 16.15 -9.09
C ILE A 118 3.71 17.59 -9.12
#